data_AF-A0A954L6I4-F1
#
_entry.id   AF-A0A954L6I4-F1
#
_cell.length_a   1.000
_cell.length_b   1.000
_cell.length_c   1.000
_cell.angle_alpha   90.00
_cell.angle_beta   90.00
_cell.angle_gamma   90.00
#
_symmetry.space_group_name_H-M   'P 1'
#
loop_
_entity.id
_entity.type
_entity.pdbx_description
1 polymer ?
#
loop_
_entity_poly.entity_id
_entity_poly.type
_entity_poly.pdbx_seq_one_letter_code
_entity_poly.pdbx_strand_id
1 'polypeptide(L)'
;ALAFDSLFENRGQLRNKSILDRVQEHAASLSRQAGHADRAKLEEYLTSVREVEVRIERIRIQQEKAATRARNHGEPLLTMARPDNGLPEDIREHMRLMCDLIAMAFQTDKTRVATLLLCRDISGLFYPFLDVRKAHHSGSHDDRSDDWKKVSRYYCSQMAYLAGRLDAMPEGEGSVLDNSCLLFLNNMWSGSKHDSTKLPCLTVGGLGGTLKTGRALDYLDRGDDNRKLCSLYLSLMHRMGIEEAAFGDADTALADL
;
A
#
# COMPACT_ATOMS: atom_id res chain seq x y z
N ALA A 1 0.51 -5.32 20.79
CA ALA A 1 1.26 -6.50 20.31
C ALA A 1 0.34 -7.64 19.82
N LEU A 2 -0.59 -8.16 20.64
CA LEU A 2 -1.38 -9.37 20.35
C LEU A 2 -2.24 -9.39 19.07
N ALA A 3 -2.83 -8.27 18.63
CA ALA A 3 -3.78 -8.33 17.51
C ALA A 3 -3.09 -8.49 16.14
N PHE A 4 -1.97 -7.81 15.91
CA PHE A 4 -1.16 -7.99 14.71
C PHE A 4 -0.59 -9.41 14.65
N ASP A 5 0.01 -9.90 15.75
CA ASP A 5 0.57 -11.25 15.81
C ASP A 5 -0.54 -12.30 15.63
N SER A 6 -1.75 -12.05 16.15
CA SER A 6 -2.91 -12.89 15.87
C SER A 6 -3.43 -12.79 14.43
N LEU A 7 -3.19 -11.71 13.68
CA LEU A 7 -3.54 -11.61 12.25
C LEU A 7 -2.60 -12.46 11.40
N PHE A 8 -1.31 -12.50 11.74
CA PHE A 8 -0.26 -13.05 10.88
C PHE A 8 0.38 -14.37 11.36
N GLU A 9 0.25 -14.75 12.63
CA GLU A 9 0.86 -15.96 13.22
C GLU A 9 -0.15 -17.06 13.62
N ASN A 10 -1.38 -17.03 13.11
CA ASN A 10 -2.41 -17.99 13.48
C ASN A 10 -2.26 -19.37 12.79
N ARG A 11 -2.00 -20.44 13.55
CA ARG A 11 -2.07 -21.85 13.10
C ARG A 11 -3.46 -22.46 13.37
N GLY A 12 -4.09 -23.05 12.35
CA GLY A 12 -5.27 -23.94 12.51
C GLY A 12 -6.67 -23.29 12.58
N GLN A 13 -7.63 -23.97 13.22
CA GLN A 13 -9.08 -23.66 13.29
C GLN A 13 -9.44 -22.29 13.90
N LEU A 14 -8.45 -21.54 14.40
CA LEU A 14 -8.61 -20.22 15.02
C LEU A 14 -8.65 -19.07 14.00
N ARG A 15 -8.42 -19.33 12.70
CA ARG A 15 -8.47 -18.34 11.60
C ARG A 15 -9.85 -17.67 11.40
N ASN A 16 -10.91 -18.28 11.93
CA ASN A 16 -12.31 -17.91 11.66
C ASN A 16 -12.99 -17.18 12.84
N LYS A 17 -12.29 -16.91 13.94
CA LYS A 17 -12.82 -16.09 15.04
C LYS A 17 -12.24 -14.67 14.98
N SER A 18 -13.11 -13.68 15.18
CA SER A 18 -12.72 -12.28 15.38
C SER A 18 -11.65 -12.17 16.47
N ILE A 19 -10.55 -11.47 16.17
CA ILE A 19 -9.44 -11.24 17.07
C ILE A 19 -9.87 -10.29 18.17
N LEU A 20 -10.71 -9.30 17.84
CA LEU A 20 -11.28 -8.39 18.83
C LEU A 20 -12.09 -9.14 19.90
N ASP A 21 -12.84 -10.17 19.50
CA ASP A 21 -13.61 -10.99 20.45
C ASP A 21 -12.68 -11.75 21.41
N ARG A 22 -11.45 -12.08 20.98
CA ARG A 22 -10.46 -12.77 21.83
C ARG A 22 -9.81 -11.85 22.84
N VAL A 23 -9.62 -10.57 22.50
CA VAL A 23 -8.90 -9.61 23.36
C VAL A 23 -9.84 -8.64 24.07
N GLN A 24 -11.15 -8.73 23.86
CA GLN A 24 -12.14 -7.78 24.36
C GLN A 24 -12.06 -7.59 25.89
N GLU A 25 -11.98 -8.67 26.66
CA GLU A 25 -11.88 -8.59 28.13
C GLU A 25 -10.57 -7.96 28.59
N HIS A 26 -9.45 -8.31 27.94
CA HIS A 26 -8.15 -7.73 28.22
C HIS A 26 -8.10 -6.24 27.84
N ALA A 27 -8.66 -5.88 26.69
CA ALA A 27 -8.77 -4.50 26.23
C ALA A 27 -9.66 -3.67 27.17
N ALA A 28 -10.79 -4.22 27.62
CA ALA A 28 -11.65 -3.56 28.60
C ALA A 28 -10.95 -3.39 29.96
N SER A 29 -10.17 -4.38 30.39
CA SER A 29 -9.37 -4.30 31.61
C SER A 29 -8.28 -3.24 31.54
N LEU A 30 -7.54 -3.22 30.43
CA LEU A 30 -6.49 -2.22 30.18
C LEU A 30 -7.10 -0.82 30.08
N SER A 31 -8.22 -0.67 29.36
CA SER A 31 -8.96 0.58 29.28
C SER A 31 -9.32 1.10 30.67
N ARG A 32 -9.81 0.27 31.60
CA ARG A 32 -10.11 0.72 32.97
C ARG A 32 -8.89 1.29 33.73
N GLN A 33 -7.69 0.79 33.45
CA GLN A 33 -6.46 1.23 34.11
C GLN A 33 -5.76 2.41 33.40
N ALA A 34 -6.07 2.61 32.12
CA ALA A 34 -5.48 3.63 31.27
C ALA A 34 -6.00 5.04 31.57
N GLY A 35 -5.13 6.05 31.39
CA GLY A 35 -5.52 7.46 31.41
C GLY A 35 -6.42 7.84 30.23
N HIS A 36 -7.01 9.03 30.25
CA HIS A 36 -7.92 9.46 29.18
C HIS A 36 -7.28 9.43 27.78
N ALA A 37 -6.04 9.91 27.67
CA ALA A 37 -5.30 9.90 26.39
C ALA A 37 -5.04 8.47 25.89
N ASP A 38 -4.58 7.59 26.78
CA ASP A 38 -4.28 6.19 26.45
C ASP A 38 -5.54 5.41 26.07
N ARG A 39 -6.68 5.69 26.72
CA ARG A 39 -7.98 5.10 26.35
C ARG A 39 -8.38 5.48 24.93
N ALA A 40 -8.24 6.76 24.57
CA ALA A 40 -8.55 7.22 23.21
C ALA A 40 -7.67 6.53 22.16
N LYS A 41 -6.37 6.34 22.45
CA LYS A 41 -5.46 5.59 21.57
C LYS A 41 -5.80 4.11 21.45
N LEU A 42 -6.19 3.47 22.57
CA LEU A 42 -6.65 2.09 22.55
C LEU A 42 -7.91 1.95 21.69
N GLU A 43 -8.87 2.87 21.81
CA GLU A 43 -10.10 2.87 21.02
C GLU A 43 -9.85 3.12 19.53
N GLU A 44 -8.96 4.05 19.17
CA GLU A 44 -8.50 4.30 17.80
C GLU A 44 -7.91 3.01 17.18
N TYR A 45 -7.07 2.30 17.94
CA TYR A 45 -6.47 1.04 17.50
C TYR A 45 -7.49 -0.07 17.30
N LEU A 46 -8.36 -0.31 18.29
CA LEU A 46 -9.39 -1.36 18.21
C LEU A 46 -10.37 -1.09 17.05
N THR A 47 -10.69 0.18 16.80
CA THR A 47 -11.50 0.59 15.64
C THR A 47 -10.79 0.26 14.34
N SER A 48 -9.50 0.59 14.21
CA SER A 48 -8.70 0.26 13.02
C SER A 48 -8.62 -1.25 12.77
N VAL A 49 -8.42 -2.05 13.82
CA VAL A 49 -8.46 -3.53 13.71
C VAL A 49 -9.84 -4.00 13.26
N ARG A 50 -10.92 -3.45 13.81
CA ARG A 50 -12.29 -3.85 13.45
C ARG A 50 -12.58 -3.59 11.98
N GLU A 51 -12.19 -2.42 11.47
CA GLU A 51 -12.37 -2.06 10.07
C GLU A 51 -11.69 -3.06 9.14
N VAL A 52 -10.45 -3.47 9.49
CA VAL A 52 -9.70 -4.46 8.72
C VAL A 52 -10.34 -5.84 8.79
N GLU A 53 -10.78 -6.28 9.97
CA GLU A 53 -11.53 -7.55 10.10
C GLU A 53 -12.79 -7.57 9.24
N VAL A 54 -13.57 -6.49 9.27
CA VAL A 54 -14.80 -6.36 8.47
C VAL A 54 -14.49 -6.43 6.97
N ARG A 55 -13.38 -5.82 6.51
CA ARG A 55 -12.96 -5.92 5.11
C ARG A 55 -12.48 -7.33 4.74
N ILE A 56 -11.69 -7.97 5.60
CA ILE A 56 -11.24 -9.36 5.39
C ILE A 56 -12.44 -10.31 5.31
N GLU A 57 -13.43 -10.15 6.18
CA GLU A 57 -14.62 -10.99 6.19
C GLU A 57 -15.46 -10.82 4.92
N ARG A 58 -15.60 -9.59 4.42
CA ARG A 58 -16.24 -9.34 3.12
C ARG A 58 -15.52 -10.05 1.97
N ILE A 59 -14.19 -10.03 1.98
CA ILE A 59 -13.37 -10.74 0.98
C ILE A 59 -13.62 -12.25 1.11
N ARG A 60 -13.57 -12.83 2.31
CA ARG A 60 -13.84 -14.26 2.53
C ARG A 60 -15.22 -14.69 2.02
N ILE A 61 -16.26 -13.92 2.29
CA ILE A 61 -17.62 -14.18 1.78
C ILE A 61 -17.64 -14.17 0.25
N GLN A 62 -16.86 -13.28 -0.39
CA GLN A 62 -16.73 -13.30 -1.84
C GLN A 62 -15.98 -14.55 -2.33
N GLN A 63 -14.95 -15.01 -1.61
CA GLN A 63 -14.17 -16.23 -1.94
C GLN A 63 -15.04 -17.47 -1.90
N GLU A 64 -15.85 -17.60 -0.86
CA GLU A 64 -16.78 -18.71 -0.73
C GLU A 64 -17.82 -18.70 -1.86
N LYS A 65 -18.31 -17.53 -2.27
CA LYS A 65 -19.22 -17.39 -3.42
C LYS A 65 -18.54 -17.74 -4.74
N ALA A 66 -17.28 -17.36 -4.94
CA ALA A 66 -16.50 -17.71 -6.13
C ALA A 66 -16.21 -19.22 -6.17
N ALA A 67 -15.78 -19.80 -5.05
CA ALA A 67 -15.50 -21.23 -4.91
C ALA A 67 -16.76 -22.08 -5.08
N THR A 68 -17.92 -21.63 -4.57
CA THR A 68 -19.20 -22.31 -4.76
C THR A 68 -19.62 -22.32 -6.23
N ARG A 69 -19.41 -21.21 -6.95
CA ARG A 69 -19.68 -21.13 -8.40
C ARG A 69 -18.75 -22.01 -9.23
N ALA A 70 -17.49 -22.16 -8.80
CA ALA A 70 -16.52 -23.04 -9.44
C ALA A 70 -16.83 -24.53 -9.28
N ARG A 71 -17.66 -24.94 -8.30
CA ARG A 71 -18.00 -26.36 -8.04
C ARG A 71 -19.01 -26.96 -9.03
N ASN A 72 -19.58 -26.18 -9.96
CA ASN A 72 -20.49 -26.67 -11.01
C ASN A 72 -19.73 -27.31 -12.18
N HIS A 73 -18.98 -28.38 -11.93
CA HIS A 73 -18.29 -29.14 -12.98
C HIS A 73 -19.24 -30.19 -13.60
N GLY A 74 -19.55 -30.07 -14.90
CA GLY A 74 -20.30 -31.09 -15.65
C GLY A 74 -21.11 -30.59 -16.85
N GLU A 75 -21.30 -29.27 -17.01
CA GLU A 75 -22.05 -28.73 -18.15
C GLU A 75 -21.14 -28.41 -19.36
N PRO A 76 -21.62 -28.65 -20.59
CA PRO A 76 -20.90 -28.21 -21.79
C PRO A 76 -20.60 -26.70 -21.71
N LEU A 77 -19.37 -26.32 -22.07
CA LEU A 77 -18.90 -24.92 -21.99
C LEU A 77 -19.82 -23.91 -22.69
N LEU A 78 -20.64 -24.35 -23.66
CA LEU A 78 -21.63 -23.56 -24.39
C LEU A 78 -22.93 -23.25 -23.61
N THR A 79 -23.31 -24.05 -22.62
CA THR A 79 -24.56 -23.87 -21.85
C THR A 79 -24.33 -23.09 -20.55
N MET A 80 -23.07 -22.92 -20.17
CA MET A 80 -22.71 -22.18 -18.97
C MET A 80 -22.89 -20.67 -19.19
N ALA A 81 -23.60 -20.02 -18.28
CA ALA A 81 -23.52 -18.57 -18.16
C ALA A 81 -22.05 -18.18 -17.91
N ARG A 82 -21.53 -17.27 -18.73
CA ARG A 82 -20.18 -16.70 -18.54
C ARG A 82 -20.05 -16.24 -17.08
N PRO A 83 -18.99 -16.65 -16.36
CA PRO A 83 -18.74 -16.14 -15.02
C PRO A 83 -18.77 -14.61 -14.99
N ASP A 84 -19.32 -14.03 -13.92
CA ASP A 84 -19.19 -12.59 -13.67
C ASP A 84 -17.70 -12.20 -13.79
N ASN A 85 -17.39 -11.07 -14.43
CA ASN A 85 -15.99 -10.66 -14.61
C ASN A 85 -15.27 -10.52 -13.24
N GLY A 86 -14.15 -11.22 -13.04
CA GLY A 86 -13.09 -10.87 -12.08
C GLY A 86 -12.48 -12.02 -11.26
N LEU A 87 -11.14 -12.14 -11.29
CA LEU A 87 -10.30 -12.49 -10.13
C LEU A 87 -9.03 -11.62 -10.20
N PRO A 88 -8.59 -10.94 -9.13
CA PRO A 88 -9.02 -11.04 -7.73
C PRO A 88 -10.39 -10.42 -7.48
N GLU A 89 -11.04 -10.84 -6.39
CA GLU A 89 -12.20 -10.17 -5.80
C GLU A 89 -11.89 -8.69 -5.58
N ASP A 90 -12.41 -7.86 -6.47
CA ASP A 90 -12.24 -6.42 -6.50
C ASP A 90 -10.86 -5.89 -6.08
N ILE A 91 -10.00 -5.66 -7.07
CA ILE A 91 -8.68 -5.08 -6.83
C ILE A 91 -8.70 -3.77 -6.02
N ARG A 92 -9.83 -3.04 -6.05
CA ARG A 92 -10.02 -1.84 -5.22
C ARG A 92 -9.99 -2.16 -3.74
N GLU A 93 -10.73 -3.17 -3.33
CA GLU A 93 -10.76 -3.61 -1.93
C GLU A 93 -9.42 -4.23 -1.53
N HIS A 94 -8.81 -5.02 -2.42
CA HIS A 94 -7.52 -5.64 -2.12
C HIS A 94 -6.40 -4.61 -1.91
N MET A 95 -6.25 -3.64 -2.81
CA MET A 95 -5.24 -2.58 -2.66
C MET A 95 -5.47 -1.75 -1.39
N ARG A 96 -6.74 -1.42 -1.09
CA ARG A 96 -7.10 -0.68 0.13
C ARG A 96 -6.78 -1.47 1.39
N LEU A 97 -7.12 -2.76 1.42
CA LEU A 97 -6.78 -3.64 2.53
C LEU A 97 -5.26 -3.69 2.75
N MET A 98 -4.47 -3.84 1.69
CA MET A 98 -3.01 -3.85 1.82
C MET A 98 -2.45 -2.53 2.36
N CYS A 99 -3.03 -1.39 1.96
CA CYS A 99 -2.69 -0.09 2.54
C CYS A 99 -3.04 -0.04 4.04
N ASP A 100 -4.21 -0.54 4.44
CA ASP A 100 -4.62 -0.55 5.86
C ASP A 100 -3.70 -1.43 6.71
N LEU A 101 -3.28 -2.59 6.19
CA LEU A 101 -2.34 -3.46 6.89
C LEU A 101 -1.01 -2.76 7.16
N ILE A 102 -0.49 -2.01 6.19
CA ILE A 102 0.73 -1.20 6.37
C ILE A 102 0.48 -0.09 7.39
N ALA A 103 -0.63 0.65 7.27
CA ALA A 103 -0.95 1.72 8.20
C ALA A 103 -1.06 1.21 9.64
N MET A 104 -1.73 0.07 9.88
CA MET A 104 -1.79 -0.56 11.20
C MET A 104 -0.42 -1.05 11.68
N ALA A 105 0.43 -1.59 10.79
CA ALA A 105 1.76 -2.03 11.16
C ALA A 105 2.61 -0.86 11.66
N PHE A 106 2.49 0.32 11.04
CA PHE A 106 3.16 1.53 11.48
C PHE A 106 2.55 2.08 12.77
N GLN A 107 1.21 2.18 12.86
CA GLN A 107 0.49 2.64 14.07
C GLN A 107 0.85 1.83 15.32
N THR A 108 1.12 0.53 15.15
CA THR A 108 1.45 -0.38 16.26
C THR A 108 2.94 -0.63 16.44
N ASP A 109 3.77 0.13 15.73
CA ASP A 109 5.22 0.00 15.75
C ASP A 109 5.71 -1.45 15.51
N LYS A 110 5.06 -2.13 14.56
CA LYS A 110 5.35 -3.54 14.22
C LYS A 110 6.45 -3.68 13.18
N THR A 111 6.62 -2.69 12.33
CA THR A 111 7.71 -2.63 11.37
C THR A 111 8.11 -1.18 11.13
N ARG A 112 9.38 -0.96 10.80
CA ARG A 112 9.90 0.34 10.36
C ARG A 112 9.93 0.48 8.84
N VAL A 113 9.83 -0.64 8.11
CA VAL A 113 9.91 -0.69 6.64
C VAL A 113 8.82 -1.61 6.09
N ALA A 114 8.19 -1.20 4.99
CA ALA A 114 7.25 -2.02 4.22
C ALA A 114 7.42 -1.77 2.73
N THR A 115 7.12 -2.79 1.91
CA THR A 115 7.07 -2.68 0.45
C THR A 115 5.75 -3.23 -0.04
N LEU A 116 5.05 -2.46 -0.87
CA LEU A 116 3.77 -2.85 -1.45
C LEU A 116 3.82 -2.82 -2.97
N LEU A 117 3.73 -4.00 -3.58
CA LEU A 117 3.46 -4.12 -5.00
C LEU A 117 1.95 -4.09 -5.24
N LEU A 118 1.44 -2.99 -5.80
CA LEU A 118 0.01 -2.84 -6.05
C LEU A 118 -0.47 -3.73 -7.22
N CYS A 119 0.37 -3.92 -8.24
CA CYS A 119 0.08 -4.80 -9.37
C CYS A 119 1.39 -5.19 -10.08
N ARG A 120 1.34 -6.30 -10.83
CA ARG A 120 2.45 -6.75 -11.68
C ARG A 120 2.31 -6.13 -13.08
N ASP A 121 3.42 -5.65 -13.65
CA ASP A 121 3.41 -4.90 -14.92
C ASP A 121 2.91 -5.72 -16.12
N ILE A 122 3.20 -7.02 -16.15
CA ILE A 122 2.73 -7.96 -17.19
C ILE A 122 1.32 -8.50 -16.92
N SER A 123 0.56 -7.88 -16.01
CA SER A 123 -0.76 -8.37 -15.65
C SER A 123 -1.78 -8.21 -16.79
N GLY A 124 -2.58 -9.24 -16.99
CA GLY A 124 -3.78 -9.21 -17.82
C GLY A 124 -4.99 -8.57 -17.14
N LEU A 125 -4.78 -7.70 -16.15
CA LEU A 125 -5.84 -7.15 -15.31
C LEU A 125 -6.64 -6.06 -16.05
N PHE A 126 -7.95 -6.02 -15.88
CA PHE A 126 -8.82 -4.99 -16.44
C PHE A 126 -9.36 -4.06 -15.36
N TYR A 127 -9.71 -2.82 -15.77
CA TYR A 127 -10.25 -1.79 -14.87
C TYR A 127 -11.63 -1.29 -15.35
N PRO A 128 -12.66 -2.17 -15.38
CA PRO A 128 -13.99 -1.78 -15.88
C PRO A 128 -14.64 -0.68 -15.03
N PHE A 129 -14.30 -0.57 -13.74
CA PHE A 129 -14.76 0.50 -12.86
C PHE A 129 -14.20 1.88 -13.22
N LEU A 130 -13.19 1.95 -14.09
CA LEU A 130 -12.67 3.18 -14.69
C LEU A 130 -13.15 3.37 -16.13
N ASP A 131 -14.05 2.51 -16.62
CA ASP A 131 -14.41 2.43 -18.04
C ASP A 131 -13.17 2.27 -18.95
N VAL A 132 -12.28 1.35 -18.56
CA VAL A 132 -11.08 0.98 -19.32
C VAL A 132 -11.23 -0.45 -19.82
N ARG A 133 -11.12 -0.63 -21.13
CA ARG A 133 -11.35 -1.92 -21.81
C ARG A 133 -10.07 -2.65 -22.21
N LYS A 134 -8.91 -2.01 -22.09
CA LYS A 134 -7.60 -2.63 -22.33
C LYS A 134 -7.11 -3.30 -21.04
N ALA A 135 -6.46 -4.45 -21.18
CA ALA A 135 -5.72 -5.07 -20.08
C ALA A 135 -4.56 -4.16 -19.66
N HIS A 136 -4.14 -4.23 -18.40
CA HIS A 136 -3.11 -3.36 -17.81
C HIS A 136 -1.83 -3.34 -18.65
N HIS A 137 -1.26 -4.50 -18.91
CA HIS A 137 -0.03 -4.60 -19.71
C HIS A 137 -0.22 -4.04 -21.14
N SER A 138 -1.28 -4.43 -21.84
CA SER A 138 -1.53 -3.91 -23.19
C SER A 138 -1.81 -2.40 -23.21
N GLY A 139 -2.48 -1.89 -22.17
CA GLY A 139 -2.78 -0.48 -21.99
C GLY A 139 -1.55 0.37 -21.69
N SER A 140 -0.53 -0.19 -21.02
CA SER A 140 0.71 0.53 -20.72
C SER A 140 1.53 0.87 -21.96
N HIS A 141 1.36 0.12 -23.06
CA HIS A 141 1.97 0.44 -24.35
C HIS A 141 1.29 1.60 -25.09
N ASP A 142 0.16 2.08 -24.59
CA ASP A 142 -0.56 3.27 -25.06
C ASP A 142 -0.58 4.33 -23.95
N ASP A 143 0.61 4.66 -23.46
CA ASP A 143 0.86 5.44 -22.24
C ASP A 143 0.34 6.89 -22.25
N ARG A 144 -0.07 7.41 -23.41
CA ARG A 144 -0.70 8.74 -23.57
C ARG A 144 -2.22 8.71 -23.67
N SER A 145 -2.82 7.52 -23.74
CA SER A 145 -4.27 7.37 -23.80
C SER A 145 -4.97 7.85 -22.54
N ASP A 146 -6.23 8.28 -22.68
CA ASP A 146 -7.04 8.65 -21.52
C ASP A 146 -7.32 7.43 -20.61
N ASP A 147 -7.41 6.24 -21.18
CA ASP A 147 -7.50 4.98 -20.44
C ASP A 147 -6.30 4.81 -19.51
N TRP A 148 -5.08 4.97 -20.01
CA TRP A 148 -3.88 4.82 -19.19
C TRP A 148 -3.73 5.94 -18.15
N LYS A 149 -4.18 7.16 -18.45
CA LYS A 149 -4.24 8.25 -17.46
C LYS A 149 -5.19 7.92 -16.31
N LYS A 150 -6.37 7.34 -16.59
CA LYS A 150 -7.32 6.90 -15.55
C LYS A 150 -6.69 5.82 -14.66
N VAL A 151 -6.04 4.83 -15.26
CA VAL A 151 -5.32 3.77 -14.53
C VAL A 151 -4.21 4.38 -13.67
N SER A 152 -3.34 5.20 -14.24
CA SER A 152 -2.24 5.86 -13.51
C SER A 152 -2.74 6.69 -12.33
N ARG A 153 -3.80 7.50 -12.54
CA ARG A 153 -4.45 8.27 -11.47
C ARG A 153 -5.00 7.37 -10.36
N TYR A 154 -5.58 6.23 -10.71
CA TYR A 154 -6.10 5.28 -9.75
C TYR A 154 -4.99 4.69 -8.85
N TYR A 155 -3.82 4.35 -9.41
CA TYR A 155 -2.67 3.93 -8.60
C TYR A 155 -2.14 5.04 -7.69
N CYS A 156 -2.00 6.27 -8.19
CA CYS A 156 -1.63 7.41 -7.35
C CYS A 156 -2.64 7.65 -6.21
N SER A 157 -3.94 7.36 -6.44
CA SER A 157 -4.96 7.46 -5.39
C SER A 157 -4.87 6.36 -4.32
N GLN A 158 -4.13 5.27 -4.58
CA GLN A 158 -3.79 4.29 -3.54
C GLN A 158 -2.73 4.84 -2.59
N MET A 159 -1.69 5.46 -3.16
CA MET A 159 -0.66 6.14 -2.37
C MET A 159 -1.27 7.29 -1.54
N ALA A 160 -2.11 8.13 -2.14
CA ALA A 160 -2.77 9.24 -1.44
C ALA A 160 -3.64 8.77 -0.27
N TYR A 161 -4.30 7.62 -0.40
CA TYR A 161 -5.06 7.03 0.70
C TYR A 161 -4.19 6.51 1.83
N LEU A 162 -3.10 5.80 1.51
CA LEU A 162 -2.16 5.36 2.54
C LEU A 162 -1.58 6.56 3.29
N ALA A 163 -1.18 7.61 2.56
CA ALA A 163 -0.74 8.86 3.16
C ALA A 163 -1.83 9.44 4.09
N GLY A 164 -3.08 9.55 3.63
CA GLY A 164 -4.19 10.04 4.46
C GLY A 164 -4.48 9.16 5.69
N ARG A 165 -4.29 7.84 5.60
CA ARG A 165 -4.41 6.93 6.75
C ARG A 165 -3.33 7.23 7.80
N LEU A 166 -2.08 7.41 7.37
CA LEU A 166 -0.96 7.71 8.27
C LEU A 166 -1.06 9.12 8.86
N ASP A 167 -1.54 10.09 8.07
CA ASP A 167 -1.74 11.47 8.51
C ASP A 167 -2.84 11.60 9.57
N ALA A 168 -3.89 10.79 9.45
CA ALA A 168 -4.97 10.74 10.41
C ALA A 168 -4.61 10.05 11.74
N MET A 169 -3.40 9.47 11.88
CA MET A 169 -2.94 8.77 13.08
C MET A 169 -1.98 9.66 13.87
N PRO A 170 -2.37 10.20 15.05
CA PRO A 170 -1.48 11.06 15.84
C PRO A 170 -0.27 10.29 16.39
N GLU A 171 0.92 10.86 16.31
CA GLU A 171 2.18 10.35 16.86
C GLU A 171 3.05 11.51 17.38
N GLY A 172 3.21 11.60 18.70
CA GLY A 172 3.88 12.74 19.34
C GLY A 172 3.14 14.06 19.08
N GLU A 173 3.86 15.06 18.59
CA GLU A 173 3.33 16.40 18.25
C GLU A 173 2.74 16.47 16.83
N GLY A 174 2.79 15.38 16.06
CA GLY A 174 2.33 15.33 14.67
C GLY A 174 1.56 14.05 14.36
N SER A 175 1.68 13.57 13.13
CA SER A 175 1.12 12.30 12.67
C SER A 175 2.18 11.25 12.37
N VAL A 176 1.76 10.00 12.20
CA VAL A 176 2.64 8.93 11.72
C VAL A 176 3.22 9.29 10.34
N LEU A 177 2.51 10.07 9.51
CA LEU A 177 3.02 10.54 8.22
C LEU A 177 4.15 11.58 8.39
N ASP A 178 4.09 12.43 9.40
CA ASP A 178 5.14 13.41 9.68
C ASP A 178 6.48 12.73 10.02
N ASN A 179 6.42 11.56 10.65
CA ASN A 179 7.59 10.77 11.04
C ASN A 179 7.98 9.66 10.06
N SER A 180 7.25 9.50 8.95
CA SER A 180 7.52 8.48 7.94
C SER A 180 7.75 9.08 6.55
N CYS A 181 8.17 8.24 5.60
CA CYS A 181 8.28 8.60 4.19
C CYS A 181 7.75 7.45 3.33
N LEU A 182 6.78 7.76 2.50
CA LEU A 182 6.29 6.90 1.44
C LEU A 182 7.02 7.24 0.14
N LEU A 183 7.61 6.24 -0.49
CA LEU A 183 8.26 6.36 -1.79
C LEU A 183 7.45 5.62 -2.86
N PHE A 184 6.89 6.37 -3.82
CA PHE A 184 6.21 5.82 -4.98
C PHE A 184 7.14 5.89 -6.19
N LEU A 185 7.34 4.75 -6.85
CA LEU A 185 8.22 4.62 -8.00
C LEU A 185 7.50 3.90 -9.13
N ASN A 186 8.02 4.11 -10.33
CA ASN A 186 7.68 3.34 -11.52
C ASN A 186 8.98 2.76 -12.09
N ASN A 187 8.90 1.61 -12.73
CA ASN A 187 10.06 1.01 -13.42
C ASN A 187 10.31 1.64 -14.80
N MET A 188 9.35 2.39 -15.35
CA MET A 188 9.50 3.07 -16.64
C MET A 188 8.75 4.40 -16.71
N TRP A 189 9.30 5.34 -17.49
CA TRP A 189 8.64 6.59 -17.88
C TRP A 189 7.58 6.35 -18.93
N SER A 190 7.91 5.55 -19.95
CA SER A 190 7.09 5.33 -21.13
C SER A 190 7.01 3.84 -21.43
N GLY A 191 5.81 3.29 -21.33
CA GLY A 191 5.55 1.91 -21.72
C GLY A 191 5.48 1.72 -23.23
N SER A 192 5.16 2.75 -24.01
CA SER A 192 5.18 2.68 -25.47
C SER A 192 6.61 2.53 -26.01
N LYS A 193 7.59 3.20 -25.38
CA LYS A 193 9.00 3.17 -25.78
C LYS A 193 9.87 2.22 -24.95
N HIS A 194 9.34 1.67 -23.86
CA HIS A 194 10.13 0.99 -22.81
C HIS A 194 11.28 1.88 -22.30
N ASP A 195 10.99 3.17 -22.12
CA ASP A 195 11.98 4.15 -21.67
C ASP A 195 12.02 4.18 -20.15
N SER A 196 13.13 3.71 -19.56
CA SER A 196 13.40 3.77 -18.12
C SER A 196 14.43 4.84 -17.76
N THR A 197 14.81 5.71 -18.69
CA THR A 197 15.85 6.71 -18.43
C THR A 197 15.35 7.82 -17.50
N LYS A 198 14.06 8.17 -17.51
CA LYS A 198 13.48 9.32 -16.77
C LYS A 198 12.38 8.91 -15.79
N LEU A 199 12.74 8.33 -14.65
CA LEU A 199 11.74 7.79 -13.73
C LEU A 199 11.09 8.88 -12.86
N PRO A 200 9.74 8.97 -12.83
CA PRO A 200 9.07 9.84 -11.88
C PRO A 200 9.14 9.19 -10.49
N CYS A 201 9.63 9.95 -9.52
CA CYS A 201 9.69 9.55 -8.12
C CYS A 201 8.80 10.48 -7.31
N LEU A 202 7.92 9.93 -6.47
CA LEU A 202 7.12 10.72 -5.54
C LEU A 202 7.46 10.32 -4.11
N THR A 203 7.80 11.31 -3.28
CA THR A 203 7.96 11.14 -1.85
C THR A 203 6.84 11.86 -1.11
N VAL A 204 6.26 11.21 -0.11
CA VAL A 204 5.20 11.79 0.74
C VAL A 204 5.53 11.50 2.20
N GLY A 205 5.40 12.50 3.07
CA GLY A 205 5.76 12.41 4.49
C GLY A 205 6.91 13.33 4.87
N GLY A 206 7.09 13.54 6.16
CA GLY A 206 8.06 14.52 6.71
C GLY A 206 9.39 13.91 7.11
N LEU A 207 9.43 12.59 7.34
CA LEU A 207 10.58 11.88 7.89
C LEU A 207 11.21 12.61 9.10
N GLY A 208 10.36 12.97 10.07
CA GLY A 208 10.76 13.71 11.27
C GLY A 208 11.13 15.18 10.98
N GLY A 209 10.57 15.76 9.92
CA GLY A 209 10.86 17.12 9.47
C GLY A 209 12.16 17.30 8.69
N THR A 210 12.87 16.20 8.40
CA THR A 210 14.15 16.25 7.66
C THR A 210 13.96 16.28 6.14
N LEU A 211 12.78 15.89 5.65
CA LEU A 211 12.44 15.92 4.22
C LEU A 211 11.63 17.17 3.88
N LYS A 212 12.12 17.99 2.94
CA LYS A 212 11.41 19.22 2.56
C LYS A 212 10.36 18.95 1.49
N THR A 213 9.09 18.99 1.90
CA THR A 213 7.91 18.70 1.08
C THR A 213 7.42 19.89 0.25
N GLY A 214 6.40 19.68 -0.59
CA GLY A 214 5.75 20.75 -1.36
C GLY A 214 6.54 21.26 -2.57
N ARG A 215 7.45 20.43 -3.12
CA ARG A 215 8.35 20.80 -4.22
C ARG A 215 8.29 19.80 -5.36
N ALA A 216 8.65 20.27 -6.56
CA ALA A 216 9.01 19.43 -7.70
C ALA A 216 10.48 19.68 -8.02
N LEU A 217 11.27 18.61 -8.17
CA LEU A 217 12.70 18.68 -8.46
C LEU A 217 12.94 18.09 -9.85
N ASP A 218 13.66 18.82 -10.69
CA ASP A 218 14.04 18.38 -12.04
C ASP A 218 15.55 18.15 -12.11
N TYR A 219 15.92 16.93 -12.49
CA TYR A 219 17.30 16.46 -12.59
C TYR A 219 17.73 16.16 -14.03
N LEU A 220 16.88 16.46 -15.03
CA LEU A 220 17.12 16.05 -16.42
C LEU A 220 18.42 16.62 -17.00
N ASP A 221 18.79 17.83 -16.60
CA ASP A 221 19.98 18.53 -17.09
C ASP A 221 21.11 18.59 -16.04
N ARG A 222 21.05 17.77 -14.99
CA ARG A 222 22.00 17.81 -13.86
C ARG A 222 23.20 16.85 -13.99
N GLY A 223 23.30 16.16 -15.13
CA GLY A 223 24.32 15.14 -15.39
C GLY A 223 24.03 13.82 -14.67
N ASP A 224 24.68 12.74 -15.13
CA ASP A 224 24.37 11.38 -14.67
C ASP A 224 24.67 11.18 -13.19
N ASP A 225 25.70 11.82 -12.64
CA ASP A 225 26.05 11.72 -11.21
C ASP A 225 24.93 12.23 -10.29
N ASN A 226 24.16 13.22 -10.72
CA ASN A 226 23.02 13.76 -9.97
C ASN A 226 21.68 13.13 -10.37
N ARG A 227 21.68 12.08 -11.19
CA ARG A 227 20.49 11.41 -11.71
C ARG A 227 20.43 9.92 -11.34
N LYS A 228 21.30 9.47 -10.45
CA LYS A 228 21.29 8.10 -9.92
C LYS A 228 20.13 7.92 -8.93
N LEU A 229 19.25 6.96 -9.19
CA LEU A 229 18.18 6.61 -8.25
C LEU A 229 18.75 6.13 -6.90
N CYS A 230 19.92 5.48 -6.91
CA CYS A 230 20.58 5.05 -5.68
C CYS A 230 21.04 6.22 -4.80
N SER A 231 21.33 7.40 -5.37
CA SER A 231 21.62 8.61 -4.59
C SER A 231 20.40 9.09 -3.79
N LEU A 232 19.19 8.95 -4.34
CA LEU A 232 17.95 9.19 -3.59
C LEU A 232 17.83 8.21 -2.41
N TYR A 233 18.08 6.91 -2.63
CA TYR A 233 18.03 5.91 -1.56
C TYR A 233 19.06 6.18 -0.45
N LEU A 234 20.30 6.53 -0.80
CA LEU A 234 21.32 6.94 0.18
C LEU A 234 20.84 8.11 1.03
N SER A 235 20.27 9.13 0.41
CA SER A 235 19.75 10.31 1.14
C SER A 235 18.65 9.95 2.14
N LEU A 236 17.74 9.05 1.73
CA LEU A 236 16.67 8.57 2.61
C LEU A 236 17.25 7.72 3.75
N MET A 237 18.20 6.82 3.47
CA MET A 237 18.87 6.01 4.49
C MET A 237 19.62 6.87 5.52
N HIS A 238 20.39 7.86 5.05
CA HIS A 238 21.12 8.79 5.92
C HIS A 238 20.16 9.54 6.86
N ARG A 239 19.01 9.99 6.33
CA ARG A 239 17.97 10.65 7.16
C ARG A 239 17.28 9.71 8.14
N MET A 240 17.27 8.41 7.85
CA MET A 240 16.82 7.37 8.77
C MET A 240 17.92 6.92 9.76
N GLY A 241 19.09 7.57 9.76
CA GLY A 241 20.22 7.27 10.66
C GLY A 241 21.09 6.10 10.20
N ILE A 242 20.98 5.68 8.93
CA ILE A 242 21.78 4.61 8.34
C ILE A 242 22.87 5.27 7.48
N GLU A 243 24.10 5.35 7.98
CA GLU A 243 25.22 6.08 7.35
C GLU A 243 26.06 5.19 6.42
N GLU A 244 25.42 4.55 5.44
CA GLU A 244 26.14 3.78 4.42
C GLU A 244 26.93 4.70 3.48
N ALA A 245 28.19 4.35 3.19
CA ALA A 245 29.05 5.13 2.32
C ALA A 245 28.64 5.04 0.84
N ALA A 246 27.98 3.95 0.43
CA ALA A 246 27.53 3.72 -0.94
C ALA A 246 26.35 2.75 -0.99
N PHE A 247 25.57 2.83 -2.07
CA PHE A 247 24.47 1.90 -2.36
C PHE A 247 24.33 1.78 -3.87
N GLY A 248 24.29 0.54 -4.39
CA GLY A 248 24.18 0.30 -5.83
C GLY A 248 25.30 0.99 -6.62
N ASP A 249 24.94 1.92 -7.49
CA ASP A 249 25.84 2.71 -8.34
C ASP A 249 26.15 4.12 -7.80
N ALA A 250 25.71 4.43 -6.58
CA ALA A 250 25.91 5.72 -5.92
C ALA A 250 26.82 5.61 -4.71
N ASP A 251 27.73 6.57 -4.57
CA ASP A 251 28.61 6.84 -3.42
C ASP A 251 28.35 8.23 -2.82
N THR A 252 27.41 8.97 -3.43
CA THR A 252 27.07 10.34 -3.08
C THR A 252 25.56 10.43 -2.90
N ALA A 253 25.13 10.92 -1.73
CA ALA A 253 23.73 11.20 -1.46
C ALA A 253 23.24 12.36 -2.33
N LEU A 254 21.98 12.29 -2.75
CA LEU A 254 21.30 13.35 -3.47
C LEU A 254 21.12 14.58 -2.57
N ALA A 255 21.76 15.69 -2.95
CA ALA A 255 21.67 16.94 -2.21
C ALA A 255 20.25 17.55 -2.26
N ASP A 256 19.92 18.36 -1.26
CA ASP A 256 18.70 19.19 -1.19
C ASP A 256 17.35 18.46 -1.22
N LEU A 257 17.34 17.18 -0.82
CA LEU A 257 16.14 16.35 -0.65
C LEU A 257 15.21 16.82 0.47
#